data_AF-A0A4U0WV04-F1
#
_entry.id   AF-A0A4U0WV04-F1
#
_cell.length_a   1.000
_cell.length_b   1.000
_cell.length_c   1.000
_cell.angle_alpha   90.00
_cell.angle_beta   90.00
_cell.angle_gamma   90.00
#
_symmetry.space_group_name_H-M   'P 1'
#
loop_
_entity.id
_entity.type
_entity.pdbx_description
1 polymer ?
#
loop_
_entity_poly.entity_id
_entity_poly.type
_entity_poly.pdbx_seq_one_letter_code
_entity_poly.pdbx_strand_id
1 'polypeptide(L)'
;MAIRSIKSQQSGREQPEFVANYQCDYGKTIMGDGRGRVVGIVKSFDQWNSGMRAESISRQVKYLDGLAHLQRHMREHGCRYGFIITEIELVCVRYGGPPSPRNINGPNVPLFGFFELAAPVQMATQARKRTTDSDTSGIQMTACLALFYLHMLAKESPFPGQYGWKVDVGGAAALTRANCLERDEWIPTMLNQHEKRDAKRLRGFVWPEEPLSRKECNRTKRGSAKRG
;
A
#
# COMPACT_ATOMS: atom_id res chain seq x y z
N MET A 1 -17.50 10.87 5.67
CA MET A 1 -16.35 9.94 5.56
C MET A 1 -15.96 9.51 6.97
N ALA A 2 -15.54 8.26 7.18
CA ALA A 2 -15.03 7.82 8.48
C ALA A 2 -13.66 7.14 8.28
N ILE A 3 -12.59 7.77 8.78
CA ILE A 3 -11.31 7.09 8.99
C ILE A 3 -11.42 6.41 10.34
N ARG A 4 -11.15 5.10 10.38
CA ARG A 4 -11.20 4.33 11.61
C ARG A 4 -9.80 3.82 11.89
N SER A 5 -9.29 4.11 13.08
CA SER A 5 -8.16 3.36 13.61
C SER A 5 -8.67 1.97 13.97
N ILE A 6 -8.01 0.94 13.47
CA ILE A 6 -8.36 -0.42 13.82
C ILE A 6 -7.52 -0.81 15.04
N LYS A 7 -8.18 -1.12 16.17
CA LYS A 7 -7.50 -1.72 17.31
C LYS A 7 -6.93 -3.07 16.85
N SER A 8 -5.65 -3.32 17.13
CA SER A 8 -5.03 -4.62 16.88
C SER A 8 -5.88 -5.72 17.52
N GLN A 9 -6.59 -6.50 16.71
CA GLN A 9 -7.35 -7.63 17.23
C GLN A 9 -6.38 -8.70 17.74
N GLN A 10 -6.79 -9.46 18.75
CA GLN A 10 -6.06 -10.64 19.25
C GLN A 10 -5.89 -11.77 18.21
N SER A 11 -6.39 -11.59 16.99
CA SER A 11 -5.93 -12.39 15.87
C SER A 11 -4.45 -12.08 15.65
N GLY A 12 -3.56 -13.07 15.65
CA GLY A 12 -2.12 -12.88 15.38
C GLY A 12 -1.78 -12.42 13.95
N ARG A 13 -2.59 -11.53 13.36
CA ARG A 13 -2.43 -10.92 12.05
C ARG A 13 -2.34 -9.41 12.24
N GLU A 14 -1.27 -8.83 11.73
CA GLU A 14 -1.12 -7.38 11.59
C GLU A 14 -2.24 -6.86 10.68
N GLN A 15 -2.96 -5.86 11.18
CA GLN A 15 -3.95 -5.10 10.43
C GLN A 15 -3.39 -3.71 10.19
N PRO A 16 -3.82 -3.01 9.12
CA PRO A 16 -3.34 -1.66 8.90
C PRO A 16 -3.89 -0.74 9.97
N GLU A 17 -3.05 0.18 10.43
CA GLU A 17 -3.41 1.12 11.51
C GLU A 17 -4.53 2.07 11.08
N PHE A 18 -4.57 2.44 9.79
CA PHE A 18 -5.60 3.26 9.21
C PHE A 18 -6.29 2.60 8.03
N VAL A 19 -7.62 2.62 8.06
CA VAL A 19 -8.46 2.31 6.90
C VAL A 19 -9.46 3.44 6.70
N ALA A 20 -9.47 4.00 5.48
CA ALA A 20 -10.46 4.98 5.07
C ALA A 20 -11.50 4.34 4.16
N ASN A 21 -12.77 4.57 4.48
CA ASN A 21 -13.87 4.13 3.64
C ASN A 21 -15.04 5.13 3.60
N TYR A 22 -15.86 5.05 2.56
CA TYR A 22 -17.14 5.75 2.49
C TYR A 22 -18.21 4.97 3.25
N GLN A 23 -19.21 5.67 3.79
CA GLN A 23 -20.28 5.03 4.58
C GLN A 23 -21.13 4.06 3.76
N CYS A 24 -21.19 4.26 2.43
CA CYS A 24 -21.92 3.39 1.50
C CYS A 24 -21.13 2.13 1.08
N ASP A 25 -19.86 2.01 1.49
CA ASP A 25 -19.02 0.90 1.06
C ASP A 25 -19.02 -0.21 2.11
N TYR A 26 -19.71 -1.30 1.78
CA TYR A 26 -19.85 -2.49 2.62
C TYR A 26 -19.00 -3.66 2.12
N GLY A 27 -18.05 -3.40 1.22
CA GLY A 27 -17.16 -4.43 0.67
C GLY A 27 -16.37 -5.14 1.77
N LYS A 28 -16.10 -6.43 1.56
CA LYS A 28 -15.23 -7.23 2.43
C LYS A 28 -13.97 -7.65 1.70
N THR A 29 -12.86 -7.76 2.42
CA THR A 29 -11.62 -8.34 1.92
C THR A 29 -11.78 -9.84 1.71
N ILE A 30 -10.82 -10.47 1.03
CA ILE A 30 -10.76 -11.94 0.88
C ILE A 30 -10.69 -12.69 2.22
N MET A 31 -10.33 -11.99 3.31
CA MET A 31 -10.24 -12.55 4.65
C MET A 31 -11.50 -12.31 5.49
N GLY A 32 -12.48 -11.56 4.96
CA GLY A 32 -13.74 -11.25 5.63
C GLY A 32 -13.76 -9.93 6.40
N ASP A 33 -12.62 -9.22 6.43
CA ASP A 33 -12.49 -7.90 7.08
C ASP A 33 -13.16 -6.80 6.24
N GLY A 34 -13.43 -5.65 6.85
CA GLY A 34 -13.94 -4.49 6.12
C GLY A 34 -12.95 -4.03 5.05
N ARG A 35 -13.40 -3.93 3.79
CA ARG A 35 -12.55 -3.44 2.70
C ARG A 35 -12.25 -1.96 2.92
N GLY A 36 -11.03 -1.56 2.60
CA GLY A 36 -10.57 -0.18 2.66
C GLY A 36 -10.31 0.36 1.26
N ARG A 37 -10.62 1.63 1.01
CA ARG A 37 -10.24 2.28 -0.25
C ARG A 37 -8.87 2.94 -0.19
N VAL A 38 -8.50 3.40 1.00
CA VAL A 38 -7.16 3.89 1.32
C VAL A 38 -6.72 3.19 2.58
N VAL A 39 -5.48 2.73 2.56
CA VAL A 39 -4.83 2.06 3.68
C VAL A 39 -3.60 2.86 4.11
N GLY A 40 -3.47 3.10 5.41
CA GLY A 40 -2.34 3.80 5.99
C GLY A 40 -1.66 2.95 7.05
N ILE A 41 -0.33 3.01 7.07
CA ILE A 41 0.47 2.41 8.15
C ILE A 41 1.24 3.48 8.93
N VAL A 42 1.43 3.23 10.22
CA VAL A 42 2.24 4.08 11.09
C VAL A 42 3.57 3.40 11.37
N LYS A 43 4.67 4.12 11.21
CA LYS A 43 6.00 3.66 11.58
C LYS A 43 6.72 4.76 12.34
N SER A 44 7.59 4.38 13.28
CA SER A 44 8.48 5.36 13.88
C SER A 44 9.63 5.69 12.94
N PHE A 45 10.17 6.90 13.06
CA PHE A 45 11.25 7.40 12.21
C PHE A 45 12.51 6.51 12.20
N ASP A 46 12.84 5.89 13.34
CA ASP A 46 13.97 4.96 13.41
C ASP A 46 13.68 3.61 12.73
N GLN A 47 12.39 3.23 12.67
CA GLN A 47 11.97 2.03 11.95
C GLN A 47 11.90 2.26 10.46
N TRP A 48 11.44 3.43 10.01
CA TRP A 48 11.27 3.74 8.60
C TRP A 48 11.34 5.24 8.33
N ASN A 49 12.11 5.62 7.31
CA ASN A 49 12.10 6.95 6.72
C ASN A 49 12.51 6.88 5.23
N SER A 50 12.15 7.90 4.46
CA SER A 50 12.40 8.00 3.03
C SER A 50 13.89 8.13 2.68
N GLY A 51 14.68 8.69 3.59
CA GLY A 51 16.14 8.84 3.47
C GLY A 51 16.89 7.51 3.44
N MET A 52 16.38 6.48 4.14
CA MET A 52 16.95 5.14 4.19
C MET A 52 17.17 4.50 2.81
N ARG A 53 16.48 4.98 1.76
CA ARG A 53 16.69 4.55 0.38
C ARG A 53 18.10 4.84 -0.14
N ALA A 54 18.71 5.95 0.27
CA ALA A 54 20.04 6.38 -0.20
C ALA A 54 21.17 6.00 0.78
N GLU A 55 20.83 5.39 1.92
CA GLU A 55 21.79 5.03 2.97
C GLU A 55 22.44 3.65 2.70
N SER A 56 23.03 3.05 3.74
CA SER A 56 23.62 1.71 3.71
C SER A 56 22.60 0.62 3.34
N ILE A 57 23.09 -0.50 2.81
CA ILE A 57 22.28 -1.65 2.39
C ILE A 57 21.31 -2.10 3.50
N SER A 58 21.77 -2.15 4.76
CA SER A 58 20.92 -2.55 5.89
C SER A 58 19.74 -1.60 6.11
N ARG A 59 19.93 -0.29 5.90
CA ARG A 59 18.86 0.72 5.98
C ARG A 59 17.95 0.65 4.75
N GLN A 60 18.50 0.40 3.56
CA GLN A 60 17.70 0.16 2.36
C GLN A 60 16.79 -1.07 2.50
N VAL A 61 17.26 -2.15 3.13
CA VAL A 61 16.43 -3.33 3.41
C VAL A 61 15.27 -2.97 4.35
N LYS A 62 15.51 -2.18 5.40
CA LYS A 62 14.42 -1.67 6.28
C LYS A 62 13.42 -0.79 5.53
N TYR A 63 13.91 0.05 4.62
CA TYR A 63 13.06 0.87 3.77
C TYR A 63 12.13 0.01 2.90
N LEU A 64 12.69 -0.99 2.22
CA LEU A 64 11.96 -1.95 1.40
C LEU A 64 11.00 -2.80 2.24
N ASP A 65 11.37 -3.12 3.49
CA ASP A 65 10.52 -3.84 4.42
C ASP A 65 9.23 -3.07 4.75
N GLY A 66 9.35 -1.76 5.02
CA GLY A 66 8.19 -0.90 5.25
C GLY A 66 7.28 -0.80 4.03
N LEU A 67 7.85 -0.72 2.82
CA LEU A 67 7.08 -0.72 1.58
C LEU A 67 6.39 -2.07 1.33
N ALA A 68 7.08 -3.18 1.57
CA ALA A 68 6.51 -4.53 1.43
C ALA A 68 5.36 -4.75 2.44
N HIS A 69 5.50 -4.22 3.65
CA HIS A 69 4.46 -4.23 4.68
C HIS A 69 3.20 -3.46 4.21
N LEU A 70 3.37 -2.26 3.63
CA LEU A 70 2.26 -1.52 3.05
C LEU A 70 1.65 -2.26 1.85
N GLN A 71 2.46 -2.80 0.94
CA GLN A 71 2.01 -3.52 -0.26
C GLN A 71 1.10 -4.69 0.10
N ARG A 72 1.47 -5.44 1.13
CA ARG A 72 0.67 -6.56 1.61
C ARG A 72 -0.73 -6.10 2.02
N HIS A 73 -0.83 -5.05 2.84
CA HIS A 73 -2.11 -4.51 3.27
C HIS A 73 -2.92 -3.95 2.10
N MET A 74 -2.29 -3.21 1.21
CA MET A 74 -2.96 -2.69 0.01
C MET A 74 -3.53 -3.81 -0.87
N ARG A 75 -2.78 -4.92 -1.00
CA ARG A 75 -3.20 -6.10 -1.76
C ARG A 75 -4.36 -6.84 -1.08
N GLU A 76 -4.33 -6.96 0.25
CA GLU A 76 -5.40 -7.60 1.03
C GLU A 76 -6.72 -6.82 0.97
N HIS A 77 -6.66 -5.48 0.99
CA HIS A 77 -7.82 -4.60 0.82
C HIS A 77 -8.17 -4.32 -0.66
N GLY A 78 -7.33 -4.74 -1.60
CA GLY A 78 -7.51 -4.50 -3.04
C GLY A 78 -7.60 -3.01 -3.37
N CYS A 79 -6.77 -2.20 -2.73
CA CYS A 79 -6.74 -0.75 -2.89
C CYS A 79 -5.49 -0.30 -3.65
N ARG A 80 -5.64 0.78 -4.43
CA ARG A 80 -4.59 1.40 -5.23
C ARG A 80 -3.80 2.44 -4.46
N TYR A 81 -4.45 3.10 -3.50
CA TYR A 81 -3.91 4.24 -2.78
C TYR A 81 -3.60 3.87 -1.35
N GLY A 82 -2.44 4.32 -0.87
CA GLY A 82 -2.03 4.13 0.51
C GLY A 82 -1.00 5.16 0.94
N PHE A 83 -0.65 5.13 2.22
CA PHE A 83 0.35 6.05 2.76
C PHE A 83 1.11 5.43 3.94
N ILE A 84 2.31 5.94 4.16
CA ILE A 84 3.11 5.69 5.36
C ILE A 84 3.25 7.03 6.08
N ILE A 85 2.90 7.05 7.36
CA ILE A 85 3.09 8.22 8.20
C ILE A 85 4.10 7.90 9.31
N THR A 86 5.03 8.83 9.51
CA THR A 86 5.98 8.84 10.62
C THR A 86 5.84 10.15 11.40
N GLU A 87 6.64 10.33 12.44
CA GLU A 87 6.66 11.56 13.22
C GLU A 87 7.13 12.77 12.40
N ILE A 88 7.93 12.54 11.35
CA ILE A 88 8.57 13.61 10.58
C ILE A 88 8.00 13.77 9.17
N GLU A 89 7.44 12.72 8.56
CA GLU A 89 7.03 12.75 7.16
C GLU A 89 5.84 11.85 6.84
N LEU A 90 5.16 12.19 5.74
CA LEU A 90 4.08 11.44 5.13
C LEU A 90 4.48 11.12 3.71
N VAL A 91 4.48 9.82 3.37
CA VAL A 91 4.76 9.34 2.02
C VAL A 91 3.49 8.73 1.46
N CYS A 92 2.95 9.36 0.41
CA CYS A 92 1.79 8.84 -0.31
C CYS A 92 2.24 7.88 -1.41
N VAL A 93 1.50 6.80 -1.58
CA VAL A 93 1.87 5.67 -2.42
C VAL A 93 0.72 5.30 -3.35
N ARG A 94 1.05 5.06 -4.61
CA ARG A 94 0.14 4.48 -5.61
C ARG A 94 0.66 3.12 -6.06
N TYR A 95 -0.15 2.10 -5.85
CA TYR A 95 0.17 0.69 -6.14
C TYR A 95 -0.30 0.27 -7.54
N GLY A 96 0.43 -0.65 -8.15
CA GLY A 96 -0.07 -1.43 -9.28
C GLY A 96 0.05 -0.78 -10.65
N GLY A 97 0.79 0.34 -10.76
CA GLY A 97 1.16 0.99 -12.01
C GLY A 97 -0.03 1.53 -12.82
N PRO A 98 0.23 2.13 -13.99
CA PRO A 98 -0.83 2.55 -14.88
C PRO A 98 -1.64 1.32 -15.36
N PRO A 99 -2.98 1.35 -15.27
CA PRO A 99 -3.82 0.33 -15.86
C PRO A 99 -3.56 0.31 -17.37
N SER A 100 -2.96 -0.78 -17.83
CA SER A 100 -2.61 -0.95 -19.23
C SER A 100 -3.60 -1.91 -19.87
N PRO A 101 -4.32 -1.53 -20.95
CA PRO A 101 -5.16 -2.46 -21.69
C PRO A 101 -4.36 -3.58 -22.34
N ARG A 102 -3.03 -3.45 -22.42
CA ARG A 102 -2.10 -4.49 -22.90
C ARG A 102 -1.72 -5.49 -21.81
N ASN A 103 -2.15 -5.30 -20.57
CA ASN A 103 -1.91 -6.27 -19.51
C ASN A 103 -2.73 -7.53 -19.81
N ILE A 104 -2.03 -8.64 -20.03
CA ILE A 104 -2.59 -9.95 -20.37
C ILE A 104 -3.64 -10.40 -19.34
N ASN A 105 -3.48 -10.01 -18.08
CA ASN A 105 -4.34 -10.42 -16.98
C ASN A 105 -5.56 -9.49 -16.80
N GLY A 106 -5.68 -8.43 -17.59
CA GLY A 106 -6.76 -7.45 -17.55
C GLY A 106 -6.26 -6.03 -17.20
N PRO A 107 -7.02 -4.99 -17.59
CA PRO A 107 -6.56 -3.61 -17.52
C PRO A 107 -6.29 -3.12 -16.09
N ASN A 108 -6.94 -3.69 -15.08
CA ASN A 108 -6.86 -3.25 -13.69
C ASN A 108 -6.13 -4.25 -12.76
N VAL A 109 -5.43 -5.23 -13.34
CA VAL A 109 -4.55 -6.12 -12.57
C VAL A 109 -3.26 -5.36 -12.25
N PRO A 110 -2.85 -5.30 -10.97
CA PRO A 110 -1.68 -4.54 -10.58
C PRO A 110 -0.39 -5.23 -11.00
N LEU A 111 0.64 -4.42 -11.25
CA LEU A 111 2.02 -4.90 -11.26
C LEU A 111 2.46 -5.15 -9.81
N PHE A 112 2.88 -6.38 -9.51
CA PHE A 112 3.38 -6.76 -8.20
C PHE A 112 4.74 -6.11 -7.94
N GLY A 113 4.89 -5.48 -6.78
CA GLY A 113 6.10 -4.77 -6.37
C GLY A 113 6.23 -3.35 -6.93
N PHE A 114 5.39 -2.95 -7.88
CA PHE A 114 5.46 -1.61 -8.47
C PHE A 114 4.74 -0.57 -7.60
N PHE A 115 5.50 0.42 -7.14
CA PHE A 115 5.01 1.57 -6.41
C PHE A 115 5.45 2.87 -7.06
N GLU A 116 4.50 3.77 -7.20
CA GLU A 116 4.82 5.17 -7.43
C GLU A 116 4.72 5.91 -6.10
N LEU A 117 5.84 6.51 -5.71
CA LEU A 117 5.96 7.24 -4.45
C LEU A 117 5.89 8.73 -4.74
N ALA A 118 5.04 9.44 -4.00
CA ALA A 118 5.05 10.90 -4.01
C ALA A 118 6.28 11.40 -3.24
N ALA A 119 6.69 12.65 -3.52
CA ALA A 119 7.70 13.32 -2.72
C ALA A 119 7.27 13.35 -1.23
N PRO A 120 8.17 13.03 -0.28
CA PRO A 120 7.83 13.03 1.13
C PRO A 120 7.35 14.40 1.59
N VAL A 121 6.18 14.44 2.25
CA VAL A 121 5.61 15.66 2.81
C VAL A 121 6.02 15.75 4.28
N GLN A 122 6.79 16.78 4.65
CA GLN A 122 7.26 16.95 6.03
C GLN A 122 6.08 17.33 6.95
N MET A 123 5.98 16.70 8.13
CA MET A 123 4.91 16.94 9.12
C MET A 123 4.90 18.34 9.69
N ALA A 124 6.07 18.96 9.80
CA ALA A 124 6.20 20.35 10.23
C ALA A 124 5.70 21.36 9.17
N THR A 125 5.37 20.93 7.96
CA THR A 125 4.97 21.83 6.87
C THR A 125 3.60 22.44 7.15
N GLN A 126 3.56 23.76 7.36
CA GLN A 126 2.34 24.51 7.56
C GLN A 126 1.88 25.22 6.29
N ALA A 127 0.59 25.57 6.23
CA ALA A 127 0.05 26.33 5.12
C ALA A 127 0.64 27.75 5.12
N ARG A 128 1.31 28.13 4.04
CA ARG A 128 1.80 29.50 3.85
C ARG A 128 0.62 30.47 3.76
N LYS A 129 0.60 31.49 4.63
CA LYS A 129 -0.35 32.60 4.52
C LYS A 129 -0.09 33.30 3.19
N ARG A 130 -1.09 33.31 2.30
CA ARG A 130 -1.02 34.06 1.04
C ARG A 130 -0.93 35.54 1.37
N THR A 131 0.26 36.10 1.28
CA THR A 131 0.44 37.54 1.16
C THR A 131 0.06 37.90 -0.27
N THR A 132 -0.90 38.80 -0.41
CA THR A 132 -1.29 39.41 -1.69
C THR A 132 -0.04 39.93 -2.39
N ASP A 133 0.04 39.74 -3.70
CA ASP A 133 1.10 40.18 -4.62
C ASP A 133 2.30 39.23 -4.76
N SER A 134 2.07 38.07 -5.38
CA SER A 134 2.94 37.54 -6.44
C SER A 134 2.42 36.21 -6.98
N ASP A 135 2.49 36.12 -8.30
CA ASP A 135 1.94 35.10 -9.18
C ASP A 135 2.36 33.66 -8.88
N THR A 136 1.43 32.73 -9.16
CA THR A 136 1.67 31.32 -9.57
C THR A 136 2.45 30.40 -8.62
N SER A 137 2.82 30.83 -7.41
CA SER A 137 3.36 29.90 -6.40
C SER A 137 2.21 29.00 -5.91
N GLY A 138 2.19 27.75 -6.39
CA GLY A 138 1.16 26.76 -6.08
C GLY A 138 0.90 26.57 -4.59
N ILE A 139 -0.26 26.02 -4.24
CA ILE A 139 -0.64 25.71 -2.86
C ILE A 139 0.43 24.81 -2.24
N GLN A 140 1.02 25.24 -1.13
CA GLN A 140 2.00 24.43 -0.40
C GLN A 140 1.37 23.11 0.05
N MET A 141 1.99 22.00 -0.34
CA MET A 141 1.52 20.67 0.04
C MET A 141 1.75 20.44 1.53
N THR A 142 0.67 20.30 2.29
CA THR A 142 0.70 19.93 3.71
C THR A 142 0.23 18.49 3.87
N ALA A 143 0.57 17.86 5.01
CA ALA A 143 0.17 16.49 5.34
C ALA A 143 -1.36 16.29 5.22
N CYS A 144 -2.13 17.22 5.80
CA CYS A 144 -3.58 17.16 5.78
C CYS A 144 -4.14 17.32 4.36
N LEU A 145 -3.55 18.20 3.55
CA LEU A 145 -3.96 18.39 2.16
C LEU A 145 -3.66 17.14 1.31
N ALA A 146 -2.50 16.52 1.53
CA ALA A 146 -2.13 15.27 0.87
C ALA A 146 -3.09 14.13 1.21
N LEU A 147 -3.42 13.95 2.51
CA LEU A 147 -4.40 12.94 2.95
C LEU A 147 -5.81 13.22 2.40
N PHE A 148 -6.23 14.49 2.39
CA PHE A 148 -7.50 14.88 1.78
C PHE A 148 -7.53 14.55 0.29
N TYR A 149 -6.47 14.90 -0.45
CA TYR A 149 -6.37 14.62 -1.88
C TYR A 149 -6.36 13.12 -2.18
N LEU A 150 -5.60 12.34 -1.40
CA LEU A 150 -5.57 10.87 -1.50
C LEU A 150 -6.96 10.28 -1.32
N HIS A 151 -7.75 10.82 -0.41
CA HIS A 151 -9.12 10.40 -0.23
C HIS A 151 -10.03 10.77 -1.41
N MET A 152 -9.83 11.94 -2.00
CA MET A 152 -10.59 12.37 -3.17
C MET A 152 -10.27 11.51 -4.40
N LEU A 153 -9.01 11.06 -4.55
CA LEU A 153 -8.63 10.05 -5.55
C LEU A 153 -9.28 8.69 -5.28
N ALA A 154 -9.52 8.36 -4.01
CA ALA A 154 -10.15 7.12 -3.61
C ALA A 154 -11.69 7.10 -3.76
N LYS A 155 -12.26 8.07 -4.47
CA LYS A 155 -13.69 8.10 -4.83
C LYS A 155 -14.05 6.99 -5.83
N GLU A 156 -15.32 6.62 -5.84
CA GLU A 156 -15.84 5.61 -6.79
C GLU A 156 -15.64 6.05 -8.23
N SER A 157 -15.99 7.31 -8.53
CA SER A 157 -15.64 7.98 -9.77
C SER A 157 -14.27 8.66 -9.59
N PRO A 158 -13.20 8.18 -10.25
CA PRO A 158 -11.92 8.85 -10.20
C PRO A 158 -12.01 10.23 -10.87
N PHE A 159 -11.10 11.13 -10.52
CA PHE A 159 -10.97 12.38 -11.27
C PHE A 159 -10.57 12.10 -12.73
N PRO A 160 -10.93 12.99 -13.67
CA PRO A 160 -10.47 12.88 -15.06
C PRO A 160 -8.94 12.74 -15.12
N GLY A 161 -8.46 11.72 -15.83
CA GLY A 161 -7.02 11.42 -15.95
C GLY A 161 -6.38 10.73 -14.74
N GLN A 162 -7.14 10.48 -13.66
CA GLN A 162 -6.67 9.74 -12.50
C GLN A 162 -7.22 8.31 -12.49
N TYR A 163 -6.55 7.44 -11.73
CA TYR A 163 -6.92 6.02 -11.68
C TYR A 163 -7.91 5.72 -10.56
N GLY A 164 -8.76 4.73 -10.79
CA GLY A 164 -9.69 4.26 -9.77
C GLY A 164 -8.97 3.66 -8.57
N TRP A 165 -9.63 3.71 -7.41
CA TRP A 165 -9.10 3.18 -6.16
C TRP A 165 -9.03 1.65 -6.12
N LYS A 166 -9.90 0.98 -6.87
CA LYS A 166 -10.06 -0.47 -6.84
C LYS A 166 -9.00 -1.14 -7.71
N VAL A 167 -8.35 -2.15 -7.17
CA VAL A 167 -7.39 -2.99 -7.87
C VAL A 167 -7.88 -4.44 -7.89
N ASP A 168 -7.78 -5.09 -9.04
CA ASP A 168 -8.26 -6.46 -9.23
C ASP A 168 -7.13 -7.46 -8.94
N VAL A 169 -6.89 -7.66 -7.65
CA VAL A 169 -5.90 -8.61 -7.13
C VAL A 169 -6.36 -10.06 -7.28
N GLY A 170 -7.68 -10.30 -7.24
CA GLY A 170 -8.27 -11.64 -7.24
C GLY A 170 -7.92 -12.48 -6.01
N GLY A 171 -8.34 -13.75 -6.03
CA GLY A 171 -7.94 -14.74 -5.01
C GLY A 171 -6.52 -15.24 -5.21
N ALA A 172 -6.02 -16.09 -4.30
CA ALA A 172 -4.68 -16.68 -4.42
C ALA A 172 -4.48 -17.44 -5.75
N ALA A 173 -5.54 -18.07 -6.26
CA ALA A 173 -5.52 -18.82 -7.52
C ALA A 173 -5.34 -17.93 -8.77
N ALA A 174 -5.60 -16.63 -8.67
CA ALA A 174 -5.42 -15.70 -9.79
C ALA A 174 -3.94 -15.37 -10.08
N LEU A 175 -3.02 -15.79 -9.20
CA LEU A 175 -1.57 -15.63 -9.35
C LEU A 175 -1.09 -14.23 -9.80
N THR A 176 -1.84 -13.17 -9.45
CA THR A 176 -1.51 -11.78 -9.78
C THR A 176 -0.16 -11.31 -9.22
N ARG A 177 0.43 -12.07 -8.30
CA ARG A 177 1.82 -11.86 -7.83
C ARG A 177 2.88 -12.15 -8.87
N ALA A 178 2.61 -13.03 -9.85
CA ALA A 178 3.54 -13.39 -10.91
C ALA A 178 3.65 -12.28 -11.97
N ASN A 179 2.70 -11.35 -11.99
CA ASN A 179 2.75 -10.16 -12.84
C ASN A 179 3.67 -9.10 -12.21
N CYS A 180 4.98 -9.32 -12.26
CA CYS A 180 5.99 -8.39 -11.74
C CYS A 180 6.91 -7.88 -12.85
N LEU A 181 7.46 -6.67 -12.66
CA LEU A 181 8.53 -6.14 -13.51
C LEU A 181 9.89 -6.69 -13.05
N GLU A 182 10.92 -6.47 -13.87
CA GLU A 182 12.29 -6.68 -13.47
C GLU A 182 12.65 -5.81 -12.26
N ARG A 183 13.57 -6.32 -11.44
CA ARG A 183 13.99 -5.63 -10.22
C ARG A 183 14.83 -4.41 -10.59
N ASP A 184 14.53 -3.26 -10.00
CA ASP A 184 15.35 -2.06 -10.14
C ASP A 184 16.81 -2.30 -9.71
N GLU A 185 17.75 -1.67 -10.41
CA GLU A 185 19.20 -1.81 -10.18
C GLU A 185 19.64 -1.40 -8.78
N TRP A 186 18.98 -0.38 -8.20
CA TRP A 186 19.31 0.13 -6.87
C TRP A 186 18.89 -0.82 -5.74
N ILE A 187 17.96 -1.75 -6.00
CA ILE A 187 17.48 -2.68 -4.99
C ILE A 187 18.57 -3.73 -4.74
N PRO A 188 19.04 -3.88 -3.49
CA PRO A 188 20.09 -4.83 -3.18
C PRO A 188 19.75 -6.24 -3.66
N THR A 189 20.63 -6.82 -4.48
CA THR A 189 20.49 -8.19 -5.00
C THR A 189 20.58 -9.23 -3.87
N MET A 190 21.34 -8.91 -2.82
CA MET A 190 21.64 -9.81 -1.72
C MET A 190 20.59 -9.71 -0.59
N LEU A 191 19.32 -9.99 -0.91
CA LEU A 191 18.41 -10.39 0.17
C LEU A 191 18.92 -11.74 0.67
N ASN A 192 19.46 -11.77 1.88
CA ASN A 192 20.06 -12.96 2.47
C ASN A 192 19.03 -14.10 2.47
N GLN A 193 19.44 -15.34 2.18
CA GLN A 193 18.53 -16.50 2.23
C GLN A 193 17.81 -16.63 3.59
N HIS A 194 18.42 -16.09 4.65
CA HIS A 194 17.81 -15.98 5.97
C HIS A 194 16.60 -15.03 5.99
N GLU A 195 16.72 -13.85 5.40
CA GLU A 195 15.63 -12.87 5.28
C GLU A 195 14.48 -13.42 4.43
N LYS A 196 14.80 -14.15 3.35
CA LYS A 196 13.77 -14.84 2.55
C LYS A 196 12.98 -15.86 3.39
N ARG A 197 13.68 -16.60 4.25
CA ARG A 197 13.05 -17.57 5.16
C ARG A 197 12.20 -16.88 6.24
N ASP A 198 12.70 -15.80 6.82
CA ASP A 198 11.97 -15.07 7.87
C ASP A 198 10.75 -14.33 7.32
N ALA A 199 10.85 -13.70 6.15
CA ALA A 199 9.69 -13.11 5.47
C ALA A 199 8.60 -14.15 5.20
N LYS A 200 8.98 -15.36 4.76
CA LYS A 200 8.04 -16.46 4.52
C LYS A 200 7.44 -17.02 5.82
N ARG A 201 8.25 -17.21 6.86
CA ARG A 201 7.83 -17.83 8.12
C ARG A 201 7.04 -16.87 9.02
N LEU A 202 7.57 -15.67 9.25
CA LEU A 202 7.02 -14.70 10.19
C LEU A 202 5.87 -13.91 9.56
N ARG A 203 6.05 -13.45 8.33
CA ARG A 203 5.08 -12.57 7.65
C ARG A 203 4.17 -13.32 6.68
N GLY A 204 4.45 -14.59 6.40
CA GLY A 204 3.67 -15.38 5.43
C GLY A 204 3.76 -14.82 4.02
N PHE A 205 4.86 -14.14 3.69
CA PHE A 205 5.10 -13.56 2.37
C PHE A 205 5.39 -14.67 1.36
N VAL A 206 4.85 -14.53 0.15
CA VAL A 206 5.01 -15.49 -0.95
C VAL A 206 5.69 -14.76 -2.11
N TRP A 207 6.77 -15.31 -2.62
CA TRP A 207 7.53 -14.71 -3.70
C TRP A 207 6.78 -14.82 -5.04
N PRO A 208 6.98 -13.87 -5.98
CA PRO A 208 6.36 -13.92 -7.31
C PRO A 208 6.58 -15.24 -8.06
N GLU A 209 7.79 -15.77 -7.95
CA GLU A 209 8.26 -16.99 -8.62
C GLU A 209 7.69 -18.27 -7.99
N GLU A 210 7.16 -18.22 -6.77
CA GLU A 210 6.70 -19.41 -6.08
C GLU A 210 5.32 -19.90 -6.61
N PRO A 211 5.19 -21.20 -6.93
CA PRO A 211 3.94 -21.78 -7.42
C PRO A 211 2.83 -21.72 -6.35
N LEU A 212 1.58 -21.88 -6.79
CA LEU A 212 0.43 -21.84 -5.89
C LEU A 212 0.50 -22.95 -4.83
N SER A 213 0.62 -22.56 -3.55
CA SER A 213 0.60 -23.51 -2.44
C SER A 213 -0.82 -23.82 -1.97
N ARG A 214 -1.09 -25.09 -1.62
CA ARG A 214 -2.36 -25.52 -0.99
C ARG A 214 -2.67 -24.75 0.31
N LYS A 215 -1.63 -24.27 1.02
CA LYS A 215 -1.77 -23.46 2.24
C LYS A 215 -2.40 -22.09 1.96
N GLU A 216 -2.18 -21.52 0.78
CA GLU A 216 -2.76 -20.24 0.35
C GLU A 216 -4.25 -20.41 0.00
N CYS A 217 -4.61 -21.51 -0.68
CA CYS A 217 -5.99 -21.84 -1.03
C CYS A 217 -6.87 -22.13 0.20
N ASN A 218 -6.28 -22.65 1.28
CA ASN A 218 -7.02 -22.93 2.51
C ASN A 218 -7.19 -21.68 3.40
N ARG A 219 -6.34 -20.65 3.26
CA ARG A 219 -6.50 -19.37 3.98
C ARG A 219 -7.75 -18.61 3.53
N THR A 220 -8.11 -18.67 2.25
CA THR A 220 -9.33 -18.06 1.72
C THR A 220 -10.59 -18.81 2.18
N LYS A 221 -10.54 -20.15 2.27
CA LYS A 221 -11.67 -20.97 2.75
C LYS A 221 -12.02 -20.74 4.23
N ARG A 222 -11.04 -20.51 5.11
CA ARG A 222 -11.30 -20.27 6.54
C ARG A 222 -12.05 -18.96 6.83
N GLY A 223 -12.02 -17.97 5.94
CA GLY A 223 -12.83 -16.75 6.04
C GLY A 223 -14.30 -16.95 5.64
N SER A 224 -14.59 -17.98 4.84
CA SER A 224 -15.94 -18.31 4.37
C SER A 224 -16.69 -19.31 5.27
N ALA A 225 -15.99 -20.00 6.19
CA ALA A 225 -16.54 -21.12 6.95
C ALA A 225 -17.25 -20.74 8.27
N LYS A 226 -17.54 -19.46 8.52
CA LYS A 226 -18.29 -18.98 9.70
C LYS A 226 -19.70 -18.47 9.35
N ARG A 227 -20.39 -19.17 8.45
CA ARG A 227 -21.85 -19.04 8.28
C ARG A 227 -22.44 -20.44 8.09
N GLY A 228 -22.85 -21.00 9.22
CA GLY A 228 -23.73 -22.14 9.39
C GLY A 228 -24.43 -21.90 10.71
#